data_AF-A0A4P9WZ65-F1
#
_entry.id   AF-A0A4P9WZ65-F1
#
_cell.length_a   1.000
_cell.length_b   1.000
_cell.length_c   1.000
_cell.angle_alpha   90.00
_cell.angle_beta   90.00
_cell.angle_gamma   90.00
#
_symmetry.space_group_name_H-M   'P 1'
#
loop_
_entity.id
_entity.type
_entity.pdbx_description
1 polymer ?
#
loop_
_entity_poly.entity_id
_entity_poly.type
_entity_poly.pdbx_seq_one_letter_code
_entity_poly.pdbx_strand_id
1 'polypeptide(L)'
;VWFNLDADLRPWFHWNTKQLHVYAVVAFETPQHHSNEIVIWDHIVTSVDQARLQLSKQKAEYLVSDIAHKLSGLNGTLRLEWNVVPWVG
;
A
#
# COMPACT_ATOMS: atom_id res chain seq x y z
N VAL A 1 0.86 8.99 10.42
CA VAL A 1 -0.24 8.99 9.43
C VAL A 1 -1.15 7.82 9.75
N TRP A 2 -2.47 8.03 9.65
CA TRP A 2 -3.47 6.98 9.85
C TRP A 2 -4.32 6.87 8.59
N PHE A 3 -4.69 5.66 8.19
CA PHE A 3 -5.51 5.44 7.01
C PHE A 3 -6.56 4.35 7.25
N ASN A 4 -7.58 4.34 6.39
CA ASN A 4 -8.56 3.26 6.30
C ASN A 4 -8.38 2.57 4.95
N LEU A 5 -8.56 1.26 4.92
CA LEU A 5 -8.47 0.45 3.71
C LEU A 5 -9.61 -0.56 3.70
N ASP A 6 -10.41 -0.56 2.64
CA ASP A 6 -11.35 -1.66 2.33
C ASP A 6 -11.02 -2.16 0.92
N ALA A 7 -10.44 -3.34 0.84
CA ALA A 7 -10.02 -3.96 -0.41
C ALA A 7 -10.37 -5.45 -0.43
N ASP A 8 -10.92 -5.89 -1.56
CA ASP A 8 -11.23 -7.29 -1.81
C ASP A 8 -10.22 -7.88 -2.79
N LEU A 9 -9.24 -8.61 -2.25
CA LEU A 9 -8.18 -9.23 -3.02
C LEU A 9 -8.45 -10.70 -3.33
N ARG A 10 -9.60 -11.25 -2.90
CA ARG A 10 -9.98 -12.65 -3.16
C ARG A 10 -9.93 -13.02 -4.66
N PRO A 11 -10.34 -12.15 -5.61
CA PRO A 11 -10.27 -12.49 -7.04
C PRO A 11 -8.86 -12.76 -7.58
N TRP A 12 -7.81 -12.32 -6.88
CA TRP A 12 -6.40 -12.51 -7.29
C TRP A 12 -5.80 -13.83 -6.81
N PHE A 13 -6.53 -14.60 -6.00
CA PHE A 13 -6.14 -15.95 -5.63
C PHE A 13 -6.68 -16.96 -6.63
N HIS A 14 -5.76 -17.62 -7.33
CA HIS A 14 -6.05 -18.80 -8.15
C HIS A 14 -5.07 -19.92 -7.80
N TRP A 15 -5.16 -21.06 -8.50
CA TRP A 15 -4.38 -22.26 -8.21
C TRP A 15 -2.86 -22.04 -8.15
N ASN A 16 -2.32 -21.02 -8.83
CA ASN A 16 -0.90 -20.72 -8.84
C ASN A 16 -0.53 -19.55 -7.90
N THR A 17 -1.46 -18.93 -7.17
CA THR A 17 -1.14 -17.83 -6.26
C THR A 17 -0.60 -18.37 -4.94
N LYS A 18 0.66 -18.10 -4.63
CA LYS A 18 1.26 -18.43 -3.33
C LYS A 18 0.93 -17.39 -2.28
N GLN A 19 1.13 -16.13 -2.63
CA GLN A 19 0.88 -15.00 -1.75
C GLN A 19 0.68 -13.73 -2.59
N LEU A 20 -0.05 -12.78 -2.03
CA LEU A 20 -0.08 -11.41 -2.53
C LEU A 20 0.78 -10.55 -1.60
N HIS A 21 1.71 -9.80 -2.16
CA HIS A 21 2.42 -8.75 -1.44
C HIS A 21 1.70 -7.43 -1.72
N VAL A 22 1.02 -6.89 -0.71
CA VAL A 22 0.16 -5.71 -0.81
C VAL A 22 0.87 -4.56 -0.14
N TYR A 23 0.84 -3.38 -0.74
CA TYR A 23 1.49 -2.21 -0.18
C TYR A 23 0.67 -0.94 -0.47
N ALA A 24 0.63 -0.05 0.51
CA ALA A 24 -0.03 1.23 0.42
C ALA A 24 1.01 2.31 0.13
N VAL A 25 0.81 3.03 -0.97
CA VAL A 25 1.73 4.05 -1.50
C VAL A 25 1.07 5.41 -1.39
N VAL A 26 1.77 6.39 -0.83
CA VAL A 26 1.37 7.79 -0.90
C VAL A 26 2.14 8.44 -2.02
N ALA A 27 1.42 8.86 -3.06
CA ALA A 27 1.94 9.65 -4.17
C ALA A 27 1.64 11.13 -3.92
N PHE A 28 2.66 11.99 -3.95
CA PHE A 28 2.50 13.43 -3.71
C PHE A 28 3.50 14.24 -4.53
N GLU A 29 3.14 15.49 -4.79
CA GLU A 29 3.97 16.42 -5.55
C GLU A 29 4.58 17.47 -4.61
N THR A 30 5.85 17.81 -4.84
CA THR A 30 6.54 18.90 -4.15
C THR A 30 7.03 19.91 -5.18
N PRO A 31 7.24 21.20 -4.81
CA PRO A 31 7.78 22.19 -5.73
C PRO A 31 9.15 21.81 -6.32
N GLN A 32 9.91 20.96 -5.63
CA GLN A 32 11.23 20.49 -6.06
C GLN A 32 11.14 19.20 -6.91
N HIS A 33 10.15 18.33 -6.64
CA HIS A 33 9.98 17.05 -7.29
C HIS A 33 8.51 16.79 -7.62
N HIS A 34 8.18 16.72 -8.91
CA HIS A 34 6.82 16.52 -9.41
C HIS A 34 6.28 15.08 -9.25
N SER A 35 7.09 14.13 -8.78
CA SER A 35 6.65 12.74 -8.58
C SER A 35 7.40 12.13 -7.42
N ASN A 36 6.78 12.11 -6.23
CA ASN A 36 7.29 11.39 -5.07
C ASN A 36 6.31 10.29 -4.69
N GLU A 37 6.82 9.09 -4.48
CA GLU A 37 6.03 7.93 -4.05
C GLU A 37 6.73 7.29 -2.85
N ILE A 38 5.97 7.12 -1.76
CA ILE A 38 6.48 6.53 -0.52
C ILE A 38 5.54 5.40 -0.11
N VAL A 39 6.09 4.21 0.08
CA VAL A 39 5.36 3.10 0.71
C VAL A 39 5.23 3.40 2.20
N ILE A 40 3.99 3.36 2.71
CA ILE A 40 3.69 3.69 4.10
C ILE A 40 3.29 2.47 4.94
N TRP A 41 2.96 1.37 4.28
CA TRP A 41 2.49 0.14 4.90
C TRP A 41 2.57 -0.99 3.88
N ASP A 42 2.93 -2.19 4.33
CA ASP A 42 2.87 -3.41 3.55
C ASP A 42 2.25 -4.55 4.34
N HIS A 43 1.77 -5.56 3.62
CA HIS A 43 1.21 -6.76 4.20
C HIS A 43 1.24 -7.92 3.21
N ILE A 44 1.58 -9.10 3.71
CA ILE A 44 1.58 -10.33 2.94
C ILE A 44 0.29 -11.09 3.22
N VAL A 45 -0.54 -11.26 2.19
CA VAL A 45 -1.74 -12.10 2.24
C VAL A 45 -1.38 -13.48 1.72
N THR A 46 -1.56 -14.52 2.54
CA THR A 46 -1.16 -15.90 2.18
C THR A 46 -2.33 -16.83 1.85
N SER A 47 -3.58 -16.42 2.13
CA SER A 47 -4.77 -17.22 1.83
C SER A 47 -5.97 -16.37 1.42
N VAL A 48 -6.94 -17.00 0.75
CA VAL A 48 -8.20 -16.36 0.31
C VAL A 48 -9.00 -15.83 1.50
N ASP A 49 -8.99 -16.55 2.62
CA ASP A 49 -9.70 -16.16 3.85
C ASP A 49 -9.14 -14.86 4.44
N GLN A 50 -7.86 -14.58 4.21
CA GLN A 50 -7.17 -13.35 4.62
C GLN A 50 -7.22 -12.25 3.56
N ALA A 51 -7.77 -12.51 2.37
CA ALA A 51 -7.72 -11.60 1.23
C ALA A 51 -8.79 -10.50 1.24
N ARG A 52 -9.67 -10.47 2.26
CA ARG A 52 -10.54 -9.31 2.52
C ARG A 52 -9.87 -8.39 3.53
N LEU A 53 -9.29 -7.30 3.05
CA LEU A 53 -8.61 -6.32 3.91
C LEU A 53 -9.62 -5.24 4.32
N GLN A 54 -9.95 -5.20 5.61
CA GLN A 54 -10.79 -4.16 6.22
C GLN A 54 -10.06 -3.55 7.40
N LEU A 55 -9.21 -2.56 7.10
CA LEU A 55 -8.40 -1.87 8.08
C LEU A 55 -9.04 -0.52 8.41
N SER A 56 -9.32 -0.30 9.69
CA SER A 56 -9.80 0.98 10.21
C SER A 56 -8.75 1.57 11.14
N LYS A 57 -8.39 2.84 10.92
CA LYS A 57 -7.34 3.52 11.70
C LYS A 57 -6.05 2.70 11.71
N GLN A 58 -5.59 2.25 10.54
CA GLN A 58 -4.29 1.62 10.42
C GLN A 58 -3.21 2.69 10.54
N LYS A 59 -2.21 2.44 11.40
CA LYS A 59 -1.05 3.30 11.52
C LYS A 59 -0.08 2.99 10.37
N ALA A 60 0.43 4.03 9.71
CA ALA A 60 1.55 3.88 8.79
C ALA A 60 2.77 3.32 9.52
N GLU A 61 3.41 2.31 8.93
CA GLU A 61 4.63 1.68 9.44
C GLU A 61 5.85 2.54 9.11
N TYR A 62 5.90 3.05 7.88
CA TYR A 62 6.96 3.94 7.44
C TYR A 62 6.54 5.40 7.58
N LEU A 63 7.45 6.20 8.14
CA LEU A 63 7.27 7.63 8.25
C LEU A 63 7.34 8.25 6.85
N VAL A 64 6.29 8.99 6.48
CA VAL A 64 6.36 9.88 5.33
C VAL A 64 7.27 11.03 5.73
N SER A 65 8.49 11.06 5.17
CA SER A 65 9.41 12.19 5.30
C SER A 65 9.96 12.55 3.92
N ASP A 66 9.67 13.76 3.48
CA ASP A 66 10.31 14.34 2.30
C ASP A 66 11.67 14.94 2.70
N ILE A 67 12.60 15.06 1.75
CA ILE A 67 13.94 15.65 1.89
C ILE A 67 13.83 17.08 2.45
N ALA A 68 12.75 17.79 2.13
CA ALA A 68 12.49 19.14 2.63
C ALA A 68 11.85 19.19 4.03
N HIS A 69 11.55 18.04 4.66
CA HIS A 69 10.86 17.90 5.96
C HIS A 69 9.53 18.67 6.08
N LYS A 70 8.92 19.05 4.95
CA LYS A 70 7.69 19.87 4.87
C LYS A 70 6.58 19.13 4.14
N LEU A 71 6.03 18.12 4.78
CA LEU A 71 4.88 17.36 4.24
C LEU A 71 3.52 17.90 4.74
N SER A 72 3.53 18.78 5.74
CA SER A 72 2.30 19.37 6.28
C SER A 72 1.65 20.30 5.24
N GLY A 73 0.42 19.97 4.82
CA GLY A 73 -0.36 20.78 3.88
C GLY A 73 -0.21 20.40 2.41
N LEU A 74 0.54 19.33 2.10
CA LEU A 74 0.57 18.77 0.75
C LEU A 74 -0.60 17.82 0.53
N ASN A 75 -1.22 17.92 -0.65
CA ASN A 75 -2.21 16.95 -1.10
C ASN A 75 -1.47 15.73 -1.66
N GLY A 76 -1.73 14.56 -1.08
CA GLY A 76 -1.23 13.28 -1.57
C GLY A 76 -2.38 12.34 -1.92
N THR A 77 -2.16 11.48 -2.90
CA THR A 77 -3.07 10.39 -3.26
C THR A 77 -2.57 9.10 -2.62
N LEU A 78 -3.43 8.44 -1.84
CA LEU A 78 -3.15 7.09 -1.35
C LEU A 78 -3.55 6.08 -2.43
N ARG A 79 -2.63 5.20 -2.81
CA ARG A 79 -2.83 4.10 -3.75
C ARG A 79 -2.60 2.78 -3.03
N LEU A 80 -3.40 1.78 -3.37
CA LEU A 80 -3.14 0.40 -3.00
C LEU A 80 -2.56 -0.31 -4.21
N GLU A 81 -1.43 -0.96 -4.03
CA GLU A 81 -0.77 -1.76 -5.05
C GLU A 81 -0.53 -3.17 -4.50
N TRP A 82 -0.44 -4.14 -5.42
CA TRP A 82 -0.18 -5.52 -5.04
C TRP A 82 0.63 -6.24 -6.12
N ASN A 83 1.48 -7.16 -5.66
CA ASN A 83 2.20 -8.09 -6.51
C ASN A 83 1.76 -9.53 -6.24
N VAL A 84 1.46 -10.28 -7.30
CA VAL A 84 1.12 -11.70 -7.22
C VAL A 84 2.40 -12.52 -7.25
N VAL A 85 2.67 -13.25 -6.19
CA VAL A 85 3.80 -14.19 -6.15
C VAL A 85 3.26 -15.59 -6.47
N PRO A 86 3.69 -16.20 -7.59
CA PRO A 86 3.22 -17.52 -7.94
C PRO A 86 3.94 -18.63 -7.18
N TRP A 87 3.37 -19.84 -7.16
CA TRP A 87 4.09 -21.05 -6.70
C TRP A 87 5.14 -21.50 -7.70
N VAL A 88 4.85 -21.35 -8.99
CA VAL A 88 5.73 -21.72 -10.11
C VAL A 88 5.88 -20.52 -11.04
N GLY A 89 7.13 -20.19 -11.39
CA GLY A 89 7.50 -19.12 -12.32
C GLY A 89 8.09 -19.67 -13.62
#